data_AF-A0A8H5LVD5-F1
#
_entry.id   AF-A0A8H5LVD5-F1
#
_cell.length_a   1.000
_cell.length_b   1.000
_cell.length_c   1.000
_cell.angle_alpha   90.00
_cell.angle_beta   90.00
_cell.angle_gamma   90.00
#
_symmetry.space_group_name_H-M   'P 1'
#
loop_
_entity.id
_entity.type
_entity.pdbx_description
1 polymer ?
#
loop_
_entity_poly.entity_id
_entity_poly.type
_entity_poly.pdbx_seq_one_letter_code
_entity_poly.pdbx_strand_id
1 'polypeptide(L)'
;MAQAVPLDRFSEIFSATTELSSVAIGGRIVSVSDEFFAEAFHLLLVEPAPSLKGQFGPNGALYSGWESRRHNPTHDWCIIKLGTSGTISGFDIDTSHFNGNEAPHVSVDAIYDPSSEDPTADDPRWTEILPKVSLGPNSRHLLTIPSAPAATYVKLNMYPDGGIARFRVYGHVSPVLPASVSEIFDLAHVFAGGRVEFTSDQHFGVGSNLILPGRGKHMGDGWETKRSRQSGHKDWAIIKLTVPGYLQYVEIDTAHFKGNFPESCELHALYSENEIDWTAGRGEDKEWQLVLPPTKVGPHRQHYFQLENVQGNKYTHVKVTIHPDGGIKRVRVYGRRADIGEASSSNQETLAATPSDDTSMISPSSRPSKSLMKVLPVLPLTPEAFAPFGQVVQAYGDHTAAPKGTKITPANAGTANKFHKLALLSSSYPPDFGATTGLSVYRCQPLKEIGADGITELTTLERHSFTNQAFVPMGSGPGEGLEDPAQRYLVVVAHNGKDDRPDLSTLRAFVASTAQSIVYNTGIWHQPMTVLDKALDFTCVETQIGNGGKEDCEIVKVDAGMGLRIP
;
A
#
# COMPACT_ATOMS: atom_id res chain seq x y z
N MET A 1 9.79 -36.63 -6.07
CA MET A 1 11.20 -36.50 -5.64
C MET A 1 11.66 -35.09 -5.92
N ALA A 2 12.58 -34.56 -5.10
CA ALA A 2 13.13 -33.23 -5.31
C ALA A 2 13.90 -33.13 -6.62
N GLN A 3 13.88 -31.98 -7.28
CA GLN A 3 14.59 -31.75 -8.54
C GLN A 3 15.43 -30.49 -8.47
N ALA A 4 16.70 -30.61 -8.88
CA ALA A 4 17.60 -29.47 -9.01
C ALA A 4 17.15 -28.55 -10.17
N VAL A 5 17.17 -27.26 -9.91
CA VAL A 5 16.79 -26.22 -10.86
C VAL A 5 18.03 -25.41 -11.26
N PRO A 6 18.32 -25.27 -12.55
CA PRO A 6 19.36 -24.36 -13.03
C PRO A 6 19.08 -22.90 -12.61
N LEU A 7 20.12 -22.15 -12.23
CA LEU A 7 19.98 -20.78 -11.71
C LEU A 7 19.29 -19.82 -12.70
N ASP A 8 19.51 -20.02 -13.99
CA ASP A 8 18.89 -19.24 -15.07
C ASP A 8 17.38 -19.50 -15.22
N ARG A 9 16.88 -20.61 -14.67
CA ARG A 9 15.44 -20.94 -14.62
C ARG A 9 14.75 -20.52 -13.31
N PHE A 10 15.45 -19.79 -12.43
CA PHE A 10 14.85 -19.31 -11.18
C PHE A 10 13.54 -18.55 -11.41
N SER A 11 13.55 -17.59 -12.34
CA SER A 11 12.38 -16.75 -12.61
C SER A 11 11.21 -17.53 -13.19
N GLU A 12 11.44 -18.63 -13.91
CA GLU A 12 10.37 -19.48 -14.44
C GLU A 12 9.65 -20.23 -13.31
N ILE A 13 10.39 -20.65 -12.28
CA ILE A 13 9.89 -21.60 -11.28
C ILE A 13 9.46 -20.91 -9.98
N PHE A 14 10.21 -19.90 -9.52
CA PHE A 14 10.03 -19.31 -8.19
C PHE A 14 9.53 -17.86 -8.21
N SER A 15 9.45 -17.18 -9.37
CA SER A 15 9.02 -15.77 -9.42
C SER A 15 7.61 -15.54 -8.87
N ALA A 16 6.71 -16.50 -9.07
CA ALA A 16 5.34 -16.48 -8.55
C ALA A 16 5.21 -17.02 -7.13
N THR A 17 6.32 -17.24 -6.42
CA THR A 17 6.34 -17.73 -5.03
C THR A 17 6.85 -16.65 -4.08
N THR A 18 6.58 -16.81 -2.79
CA THR A 18 7.07 -15.96 -1.71
C THR A 18 8.17 -16.69 -0.94
N GLU A 19 9.22 -15.99 -0.55
CA GLU A 19 10.20 -16.51 0.40
C GLU A 19 9.59 -16.50 1.82
N LEU A 20 9.03 -17.63 2.24
CA LEU A 20 8.33 -17.81 3.52
C LEU A 20 9.27 -17.71 4.74
N SER A 21 10.55 -17.99 4.55
CA SER A 21 11.58 -17.93 5.61
C SER A 21 12.12 -16.52 5.88
N SER A 22 11.81 -15.55 5.02
CA SER A 22 12.46 -14.24 5.05
C SER A 22 12.18 -13.46 6.34
N VAL A 23 13.22 -12.84 6.90
CA VAL A 23 13.07 -11.88 8.02
C VAL A 23 12.17 -10.69 7.64
N ALA A 24 12.05 -10.37 6.35
CA ALA A 24 11.25 -9.25 5.86
C ALA A 24 9.75 -9.44 6.07
N ILE A 25 9.30 -10.69 6.25
CA ILE A 25 7.93 -11.06 6.59
C ILE A 25 7.82 -11.67 8.00
N GLY A 26 8.87 -11.55 8.83
CA GLY A 26 8.85 -12.01 10.22
C GLY A 26 9.40 -13.43 10.46
N GLY A 27 10.05 -14.04 9.46
CA GLY A 27 10.77 -15.29 9.67
C GLY A 27 11.87 -15.14 10.72
N ARG A 28 12.08 -16.17 11.56
CA ARG A 28 13.07 -16.14 12.63
C ARG A 28 13.65 -17.50 12.96
N ILE A 29 14.87 -17.50 13.49
CA ILE A 29 15.46 -18.67 14.13
C ILE A 29 14.74 -18.92 15.45
N VAL A 30 14.38 -20.17 15.71
CA VAL A 30 13.79 -20.63 16.97
C VAL A 30 14.88 -21.21 17.86
N SER A 31 15.66 -22.13 17.32
CA SER A 31 16.78 -22.78 18.01
C SER A 31 17.73 -23.41 16.99
N VAL A 32 18.96 -23.67 17.42
CA VAL A 32 20.03 -24.24 16.61
C VAL A 32 20.86 -25.21 17.46
N SER A 33 21.43 -26.25 16.85
CA SER A 33 22.30 -27.21 17.55
C SER A 33 23.63 -26.59 17.98
N ASP A 34 24.27 -25.85 17.08
CA ASP A 34 25.55 -25.17 17.27
C ASP A 34 25.69 -24.01 16.28
N GLU A 35 26.28 -22.89 16.71
CA GLU A 35 26.54 -21.72 15.88
C GLU A 35 27.91 -21.10 16.19
N PHE A 36 28.89 -21.96 16.48
CA PHE A 36 30.16 -21.55 17.06
C PHE A 36 30.98 -20.57 16.20
N PHE A 37 31.04 -20.78 14.87
CA PHE A 37 31.83 -19.91 14.00
C PHE A 37 31.00 -18.76 13.42
N ALA A 38 29.72 -18.98 13.14
CA ALA A 38 28.82 -17.94 12.65
C ALA A 38 27.35 -18.21 12.99
N GLU A 39 26.64 -17.14 13.38
CA GLU A 39 25.28 -17.20 13.94
C GLU A 39 24.21 -17.57 12.90
N ALA A 40 23.23 -18.37 13.33
CA ALA A 40 22.23 -18.94 12.42
C ALA A 40 21.28 -17.90 11.79
N PHE A 41 21.12 -16.72 12.40
CA PHE A 41 20.21 -15.69 11.87
C PHE A 41 20.61 -15.19 10.47
N HIS A 42 21.89 -15.32 10.11
CA HIS A 42 22.39 -14.98 8.77
C HIS A 42 21.69 -15.76 7.65
N LEU A 43 21.19 -16.96 7.94
CA LEU A 43 20.47 -17.78 6.96
C LEU A 43 19.29 -17.06 6.32
N LEU A 44 18.63 -16.18 7.10
CA LEU A 44 17.34 -15.57 6.76
C LEU A 44 17.46 -14.13 6.22
N LEU A 45 18.69 -13.61 6.10
CA LEU A 45 18.93 -12.25 5.61
C LEU A 45 18.57 -12.14 4.12
N VAL A 46 18.00 -10.99 3.74
CA VAL A 46 17.45 -10.76 2.39
C VAL A 46 18.57 -10.62 1.36
N GLU A 47 19.60 -9.87 1.72
CA GLU A 47 20.74 -9.59 0.86
C GLU A 47 21.62 -10.84 0.63
N PRO A 48 22.26 -10.95 -0.55
CA PRO A 48 23.30 -11.95 -0.77
C PRO A 48 24.40 -11.87 0.29
N ALA A 49 24.98 -13.01 0.66
CA ALA A 49 26.09 -13.04 1.59
C ALA A 49 27.29 -12.26 1.05
N PRO A 50 27.76 -11.19 1.73
CA PRO A 50 29.02 -10.54 1.37
C PRO A 50 30.21 -11.43 1.70
N SER A 51 31.30 -11.27 0.94
CA SER A 51 32.58 -11.90 1.28
C SER A 51 33.22 -11.16 2.46
N LEU A 52 33.53 -11.90 3.52
CA LEU A 52 34.28 -11.39 4.69
C LEU A 52 35.72 -11.93 4.72
N LYS A 53 36.24 -12.36 3.56
CA LYS A 53 37.57 -12.95 3.44
C LYS A 53 38.65 -12.05 4.06
N GLY A 54 39.45 -12.63 4.94
CA GLY A 54 40.53 -11.95 5.64
C GLY A 54 40.12 -11.23 6.93
N GLN A 55 38.83 -11.26 7.29
CA GLN A 55 38.34 -10.77 8.58
C GLN A 55 38.23 -11.94 9.57
N PHE A 56 38.66 -11.71 10.82
CA PHE A 56 38.73 -12.73 11.86
C PHE A 56 38.10 -12.22 13.15
N GLY A 57 37.32 -13.09 13.79
CA GLY A 57 36.82 -12.93 15.15
C GLY A 57 37.52 -13.87 16.13
N PRO A 58 37.09 -13.90 17.40
CA PRO A 58 37.68 -14.76 18.43
C PRO A 58 37.66 -16.25 18.10
N ASN A 59 36.68 -16.70 17.32
CA ASN A 59 36.49 -18.12 16.99
C ASN A 59 37.09 -18.52 15.63
N GLY A 60 37.54 -17.58 14.79
CA GLY A 60 38.07 -17.90 13.46
C GLY A 60 37.75 -16.85 12.40
N ALA A 61 37.77 -17.25 11.13
CA ALA A 61 37.36 -16.39 10.03
C ALA A 61 35.87 -16.03 10.15
N LEU A 62 35.51 -14.78 9.84
CA LEU A 62 34.12 -14.36 9.86
C LEU A 62 33.41 -14.78 8.57
N TYR A 63 32.15 -15.20 8.71
CA TYR A 63 31.28 -15.54 7.59
C TYR A 63 29.92 -14.87 7.72
N SER A 64 29.34 -14.44 6.59
CA SER A 64 27.92 -14.08 6.52
C SER A 64 27.10 -15.32 6.19
N GLY A 65 27.01 -16.22 7.16
CA GLY A 65 26.25 -17.46 7.12
C GLY A 65 26.13 -18.09 8.50
N TRP A 66 25.55 -19.27 8.57
CA TRP A 66 25.59 -20.18 9.71
C TRP A 66 26.78 -21.13 9.55
N GLU A 67 27.61 -21.28 10.59
CA GLU A 67 28.71 -22.26 10.58
C GLU A 67 28.91 -22.89 11.97
N SER A 68 28.89 -24.23 12.01
CA SER A 68 29.00 -25.03 13.24
C SER A 68 30.42 -25.57 13.49
N ARG A 69 30.66 -26.05 14.71
CA ARG A 69 31.90 -26.76 15.08
C ARG A 69 32.13 -28.01 14.25
N ARG A 70 33.41 -28.25 13.95
CA ARG A 70 33.86 -29.43 13.21
C ARG A 70 33.69 -30.73 14.01
N HIS A 71 33.54 -31.83 13.27
CA HIS A 71 33.54 -33.21 13.76
C HIS A 71 32.29 -33.59 14.56
N ASN A 72 31.13 -33.07 14.17
CA ASN A 72 29.86 -33.58 14.66
C ASN A 72 29.71 -35.05 14.17
N PRO A 73 29.47 -36.03 15.06
CA PRO A 73 29.35 -37.43 14.64
C PRO A 73 28.04 -37.73 13.89
N THR A 74 27.08 -36.80 13.87
CA THR A 74 25.72 -37.00 13.35
C THR A 74 25.35 -35.93 12.33
N HIS A 75 24.75 -34.83 12.78
CA HIS A 75 24.35 -33.68 11.99
C HIS A 75 24.12 -32.47 12.91
N ASP A 76 24.21 -31.27 12.34
CA ASP A 76 23.72 -30.05 12.94
C ASP A 76 22.33 -29.70 12.41
N TRP A 77 21.56 -28.93 13.17
CA TRP A 77 20.20 -28.56 12.78
C TRP A 77 19.87 -27.12 13.19
N CYS A 78 18.94 -26.52 12.44
CA CYS A 78 18.41 -25.18 12.69
C CYS A 78 16.89 -25.19 12.51
N ILE A 79 16.15 -24.82 13.55
CA ILE A 79 14.68 -24.70 13.52
C ILE A 79 14.33 -23.25 13.21
N ILE A 80 13.52 -23.06 12.18
CA ILE A 80 13.12 -21.77 11.66
C ILE A 80 11.59 -21.68 11.70
N LYS A 81 11.08 -20.60 12.30
CA LYS A 81 9.68 -20.20 12.17
C LYS A 81 9.53 -19.39 10.89
N LEU A 82 8.65 -19.83 10.00
CA LEU A 82 8.32 -19.08 8.79
C LEU A 82 7.58 -17.80 9.17
N GLY A 83 7.75 -16.72 8.39
CA GLY A 83 7.10 -15.45 8.66
C GLY A 83 5.58 -15.51 8.49
N THR A 84 5.09 -16.48 7.72
CA THR A 84 3.68 -16.83 7.61
C THR A 84 3.52 -18.30 7.26
N SER A 85 2.37 -18.88 7.56
CA SER A 85 2.02 -20.23 7.10
C SER A 85 1.88 -20.28 5.59
N GLY A 86 2.33 -21.36 4.96
CA GLY A 86 2.22 -21.53 3.52
C GLY A 86 2.60 -22.92 3.04
N THR A 87 2.14 -23.29 1.85
CA THR A 87 2.60 -24.51 1.16
C THR A 87 3.98 -24.27 0.59
N ILE A 88 4.88 -25.24 0.71
CA ILE A 88 6.27 -25.12 0.24
C ILE A 88 6.39 -25.71 -1.16
N SER A 89 7.01 -24.95 -2.06
CA SER A 89 7.28 -25.32 -3.46
C SER A 89 8.75 -25.71 -3.66
N GLY A 90 9.67 -25.18 -2.85
CA GLY A 90 11.09 -25.49 -2.97
C GLY A 90 11.99 -24.64 -2.08
N PHE A 91 13.29 -24.76 -2.33
CA PHE A 91 14.34 -24.15 -1.53
C PHE A 91 15.45 -23.54 -2.40
N ASP A 92 16.15 -22.57 -1.83
CA ASP A 92 17.46 -22.12 -2.28
C ASP A 92 18.43 -22.20 -1.11
N ILE A 93 19.41 -23.08 -1.25
CA ILE A 93 20.42 -23.37 -0.24
C ILE A 93 21.75 -22.86 -0.77
N ASP A 94 22.21 -21.75 -0.22
CA ASP A 94 23.36 -21.00 -0.70
C ASP A 94 24.58 -21.28 0.19
N THR A 95 25.65 -21.80 -0.39
CA THR A 95 26.94 -22.04 0.28
C THR A 95 27.99 -20.99 -0.07
N SER A 96 27.59 -19.84 -0.61
CA SER A 96 28.49 -18.74 -0.99
C SER A 96 29.54 -18.43 0.08
N HIS A 97 30.78 -18.28 -0.37
CA HIS A 97 32.01 -18.05 0.41
C HIS A 97 32.51 -19.22 1.26
N PHE A 98 31.70 -20.26 1.49
CA PHE A 98 32.17 -21.52 2.06
C PHE A 98 32.78 -22.39 0.96
N ASN A 99 34.06 -22.74 1.10
CA ASN A 99 34.82 -23.45 0.07
C ASN A 99 35.85 -24.39 0.71
N GLY A 100 35.46 -25.65 0.87
CA GLY A 100 36.12 -26.67 1.68
C GLY A 100 35.56 -26.80 3.10
N ASN A 101 34.65 -25.92 3.51
CA ASN A 101 33.95 -25.94 4.80
C ASN A 101 32.42 -25.75 4.66
N GLU A 102 31.89 -25.84 3.45
CA GLU A 102 30.45 -25.86 3.20
C GLU A 102 29.78 -27.10 3.81
N ALA A 103 28.48 -27.00 4.09
CA ALA A 103 27.64 -28.14 4.38
C ALA A 103 27.73 -29.20 3.25
N PRO A 104 28.19 -30.44 3.51
CA PRO A 104 28.28 -31.46 2.45
C PRO A 104 26.92 -31.94 1.96
N HIS A 105 25.97 -32.11 2.89
CA HIS A 105 24.60 -32.54 2.59
C HIS A 105 23.61 -31.85 3.51
N VAL A 106 22.37 -31.75 3.06
CA VAL A 106 21.25 -31.20 3.83
C VAL A 106 19.97 -31.99 3.62
N SER A 107 19.07 -31.97 4.62
CA SER A 107 17.66 -32.36 4.50
C SER A 107 16.78 -31.31 5.18
N VAL A 108 15.49 -31.28 4.86
CA VAL A 108 14.54 -30.34 5.48
C VAL A 108 13.29 -31.07 5.93
N ASP A 109 12.94 -30.87 7.19
CA ASP A 109 11.67 -31.28 7.78
C ASP A 109 10.74 -30.07 7.95
N ALA A 110 9.44 -30.31 7.99
CA ALA A 110 8.43 -29.27 8.25
C ALA A 110 7.40 -29.71 9.29
N ILE A 111 6.84 -28.71 9.99
CA ILE A 111 5.69 -28.84 10.88
C ILE A 111 4.66 -27.78 10.51
N TYR A 112 3.39 -28.19 10.50
CA TYR A 112 2.27 -27.27 10.62
C TYR A 112 1.78 -27.25 12.06
N ASP A 113 2.04 -26.15 12.74
CA ASP A 113 1.50 -25.86 14.06
C ASP A 113 0.92 -24.45 14.07
N PRO A 114 -0.42 -24.30 14.13
CA PRO A 114 -1.07 -23.00 14.26
C PRO A 114 -1.06 -22.48 15.71
N SER A 115 -0.59 -23.27 16.68
CA SER A 115 -0.43 -22.83 18.06
C SER A 115 0.77 -21.88 18.23
N SER A 116 0.89 -21.28 19.42
CA SER A 116 1.96 -20.31 19.72
C SER A 116 3.22 -20.93 20.33
N GLU A 117 3.26 -22.26 20.51
CA GLU A 117 4.42 -22.94 21.10
C GLU A 117 5.42 -23.32 20.01
N ASP A 118 6.70 -22.99 20.24
CA ASP A 118 7.77 -23.31 19.31
C ASP A 118 8.18 -24.80 19.45
N PRO A 119 8.34 -25.56 18.34
CA PRO A 119 8.68 -26.98 18.40
C PRO A 119 10.14 -27.20 18.81
N THR A 120 10.40 -28.34 19.47
CA THR A 120 11.76 -28.81 19.78
C THR A 120 12.33 -29.66 18.63
N ALA A 121 13.63 -29.94 18.67
CA ALA A 121 14.32 -30.70 17.62
C ALA A 121 13.83 -32.16 17.51
N ASP A 122 13.40 -32.74 18.63
CA ASP A 122 12.89 -34.10 18.79
C ASP A 122 11.37 -34.21 18.70
N ASP A 123 10.67 -33.13 18.32
CA ASP A 123 9.22 -33.14 18.14
C ASP A 123 8.79 -34.23 17.13
N PRO A 124 7.91 -35.17 17.52
CA PRO A 124 7.54 -36.29 16.64
C PRO A 124 6.71 -35.88 15.43
N ARG A 125 6.26 -34.62 15.34
CA ARG A 125 5.47 -34.09 14.22
C ARG A 125 6.31 -33.69 13.01
N TRP A 126 7.64 -33.61 13.15
CA TRP A 126 8.53 -33.31 12.02
C TRP A 126 8.33 -34.31 10.89
N THR A 127 8.01 -33.79 9.70
CA THR A 127 7.86 -34.60 8.49
C THR A 127 8.90 -34.17 7.46
N GLU A 128 9.67 -35.12 6.94
CA GLU A 128 10.66 -34.85 5.90
C GLU A 128 9.96 -34.37 4.61
N ILE A 129 10.34 -33.18 4.13
CA ILE A 129 9.83 -32.60 2.87
C ILE A 129 10.92 -32.44 1.81
N LEU A 130 12.19 -32.39 2.23
CA LEU A 130 13.35 -32.51 1.36
C LEU A 130 14.24 -33.64 1.88
N PRO A 131 14.29 -34.78 1.19
CA PRO A 131 15.25 -35.83 1.50
C PRO A 131 16.69 -35.35 1.41
N LYS A 132 17.61 -36.09 2.03
CA LYS A 132 19.03 -35.75 2.04
C LYS A 132 19.59 -35.54 0.61
N VAL A 133 20.09 -34.34 0.34
CA VAL A 133 20.72 -33.94 -0.92
C VAL A 133 22.15 -33.46 -0.69
N SER A 134 23.02 -33.63 -1.68
CA SER A 134 24.40 -33.11 -1.65
C SER A 134 24.43 -31.64 -2.06
N LEU A 135 25.33 -30.87 -1.46
CA LEU A 135 25.66 -29.51 -1.85
C LEU A 135 27.11 -29.44 -2.33
N GLY A 136 27.43 -28.40 -3.09
CA GLY A 136 28.78 -28.04 -3.51
C GLY A 136 29.30 -26.78 -2.82
N PRO A 137 30.62 -26.53 -2.91
CA PRO A 137 31.23 -25.32 -2.37
C PRO A 137 30.77 -24.08 -3.13
N ASN A 138 30.67 -22.95 -2.41
CA ASN A 138 30.53 -21.61 -2.96
C ASN A 138 29.49 -21.51 -4.10
N SER A 139 28.30 -22.07 -3.89
CA SER A 139 27.27 -22.20 -4.93
C SER A 139 25.86 -22.14 -4.36
N ARG A 140 24.91 -21.77 -5.23
CA ARG A 140 23.47 -21.78 -4.93
C ARG A 140 22.84 -23.06 -5.44
N HIS A 141 21.99 -23.66 -4.62
CA HIS A 141 21.30 -24.91 -4.90
C HIS A 141 19.79 -24.67 -4.89
N LEU A 142 19.21 -24.48 -6.07
CA LEU A 142 17.76 -24.34 -6.23
C LEU A 142 17.14 -25.73 -6.34
N LEU A 143 16.14 -26.01 -5.51
CA LEU A 143 15.51 -27.32 -5.40
C LEU A 143 14.00 -27.15 -5.40
N THR A 144 13.30 -27.84 -6.29
CA THR A 144 11.83 -27.99 -6.20
C THR A 144 11.48 -29.25 -5.46
N ILE A 145 10.34 -29.25 -4.78
CA ILE A 145 9.78 -30.44 -4.13
C ILE A 145 8.39 -30.74 -4.69
N PRO A 146 7.90 -31.99 -4.59
CA PRO A 146 6.49 -32.26 -4.78
C PRO A 146 5.64 -31.42 -3.81
N SER A 147 4.38 -31.16 -4.16
CA SER A 147 3.46 -30.41 -3.31
C SER A 147 3.51 -30.94 -1.87
N ALA A 148 3.91 -30.07 -0.95
CA ALA A 148 3.93 -30.34 0.47
C ALA A 148 2.73 -29.66 1.15
N PRO A 149 2.22 -30.21 2.27
CA PRO A 149 1.26 -29.53 3.12
C PRO A 149 1.75 -28.13 3.54
N ALA A 150 0.83 -27.28 3.98
CA ALA A 150 1.20 -26.01 4.58
C ALA A 150 2.12 -26.25 5.79
N ALA A 151 3.08 -25.36 6.02
CA ALA A 151 3.99 -25.41 7.15
C ALA A 151 4.02 -24.05 7.87
N THR A 152 4.32 -24.06 9.16
CA THR A 152 4.63 -22.88 9.97
C THR A 152 6.09 -22.87 10.45
N TYR A 153 6.71 -24.06 10.52
CA TYR A 153 8.11 -24.23 10.88
C TYR A 153 8.81 -25.16 9.89
N VAL A 154 10.12 -24.94 9.71
CA VAL A 154 11.02 -25.86 9.02
C VAL A 154 12.23 -26.15 9.89
N LYS A 155 12.79 -27.35 9.77
CA LYS A 155 14.05 -27.75 10.40
C LYS A 155 15.05 -28.10 9.30
N LEU A 156 16.08 -27.28 9.16
CA LEU A 156 17.20 -27.52 8.25
C LEU A 156 18.21 -28.41 8.96
N ASN A 157 18.49 -29.59 8.41
CA ASN A 157 19.49 -30.52 8.93
C ASN A 157 20.72 -30.49 8.02
N MET A 158 21.92 -30.30 8.59
CA MET A 158 23.22 -30.19 7.92
C MET A 158 24.13 -31.36 8.32
N TYR A 159 24.61 -32.15 7.36
CA TYR A 159 25.32 -33.41 7.64
C TYR A 159 26.79 -33.41 7.18
N PRO A 160 27.75 -33.72 8.07
CA PRO A 160 27.61 -33.76 9.54
C PRO A 160 27.67 -32.37 10.19
N ASP A 161 28.43 -31.46 9.60
CA ASP A 161 28.70 -30.10 10.04
C ASP A 161 29.21 -29.29 8.84
N GLY A 162 29.37 -27.98 9.00
CA GLY A 162 29.88 -27.09 7.95
C GLY A 162 29.21 -25.71 7.97
N GLY A 163 29.18 -25.05 6.82
CA GLY A 163 28.63 -23.71 6.67
C GLY A 163 27.62 -23.55 5.53
N ILE A 164 26.60 -22.72 5.79
CA ILE A 164 25.54 -22.33 4.84
C ILE A 164 25.35 -20.81 4.92
N ALA A 165 25.43 -20.13 3.79
CA ALA A 165 25.34 -18.67 3.71
C ALA A 165 23.89 -18.16 3.82
N ARG A 166 22.97 -18.73 3.02
CA ARG A 166 21.54 -18.39 3.04
C ARG A 166 20.69 -19.64 2.90
N PHE A 167 19.51 -19.61 3.51
CA PHE A 167 18.51 -20.64 3.36
C PHE A 167 17.15 -19.99 3.11
N ARG A 168 16.62 -20.18 1.90
CA ARG A 168 15.34 -19.63 1.48
C ARG A 168 14.33 -20.75 1.26
N VAL A 169 13.14 -20.57 1.83
CA VAL A 169 12.00 -21.46 1.65
C VAL A 169 10.98 -20.76 0.75
N TYR A 170 10.78 -21.27 -0.45
CA TYR A 170 9.84 -20.70 -1.41
C TYR A 170 8.50 -21.43 -1.37
N GLY A 171 7.41 -20.67 -1.39
CA GLY A 171 6.07 -21.24 -1.33
C GLY A 171 4.95 -20.24 -1.58
N HIS A 172 3.72 -20.70 -1.38
CA HIS A 172 2.53 -19.86 -1.44
C HIS A 172 1.98 -19.64 -0.04
N VAL A 173 1.78 -18.36 0.32
CA VAL A 173 1.18 -17.96 1.59
C VAL A 173 -0.22 -18.57 1.70
N SER A 174 -0.55 -19.10 2.88
CA SER A 174 -1.93 -19.43 3.25
C SER A 174 -2.63 -18.13 3.67
N PRO A 175 -3.57 -17.60 2.86
CA PRO A 175 -4.20 -16.30 3.06
C PRO A 175 -4.86 -16.14 4.42
N VAL A 176 -4.63 -15.01 5.08
CA VAL A 176 -5.49 -14.54 6.18
C VAL A 176 -6.47 -13.52 5.62
N LEU A 177 -7.67 -13.98 5.29
CA LEU A 177 -8.72 -13.13 4.74
C LEU A 177 -9.69 -12.66 5.84
N PRO A 178 -10.21 -11.43 5.73
CA PRO A 178 -11.32 -10.98 6.56
C PRO A 178 -12.51 -11.95 6.55
N ALA A 179 -13.16 -12.10 7.70
CA ALA A 179 -14.35 -12.95 7.82
C ALA A 179 -15.50 -12.35 6.99
N SER A 180 -15.70 -11.04 7.06
CA SER A 180 -16.76 -10.36 6.31
C SER A 180 -16.32 -10.04 4.88
N VAL A 181 -17.21 -10.30 3.92
CA VAL A 181 -17.03 -9.93 2.50
C VAL A 181 -17.20 -8.43 2.25
N SER A 182 -17.76 -7.69 3.22
CA SER A 182 -17.91 -6.23 3.15
C SER A 182 -16.71 -5.48 3.75
N GLU A 183 -15.79 -6.19 4.40
CA GLU A 183 -14.61 -5.60 5.03
C GLU A 183 -13.62 -5.13 3.98
N ILE A 184 -13.09 -3.92 4.17
CA ILE A 184 -12.05 -3.37 3.31
C ILE A 184 -10.71 -3.82 3.86
N PHE A 185 -9.88 -4.40 3.00
CA PHE A 185 -8.51 -4.79 3.35
C PHE A 185 -7.59 -4.61 2.15
N ASP A 186 -6.27 -4.71 2.38
CA ASP A 186 -5.27 -4.67 1.31
C ASP A 186 -5.22 -6.02 0.58
N LEU A 187 -5.78 -6.06 -0.63
CA LEU A 187 -5.80 -7.26 -1.49
C LEU A 187 -4.43 -7.59 -2.10
N ALA A 188 -3.50 -6.63 -2.10
CA ALA A 188 -2.14 -6.83 -2.60
C ALA A 188 -1.19 -7.36 -1.50
N HIS A 189 -1.57 -7.28 -0.23
CA HIS A 189 -0.69 -7.60 0.89
C HIS A 189 -0.15 -9.03 0.83
N VAL A 190 1.12 -9.23 1.16
CA VAL A 190 1.75 -10.56 1.12
C VAL A 190 1.05 -11.58 2.05
N PHE A 191 0.60 -11.15 3.24
CA PHE A 191 -0.16 -12.02 4.16
C PHE A 191 -1.61 -12.27 3.75
N ALA A 192 -2.18 -11.38 2.94
CA ALA A 192 -3.41 -11.73 2.25
C ALA A 192 -3.11 -12.80 1.20
N GLY A 193 -1.92 -12.83 0.61
CA GLY A 193 -1.52 -13.77 -0.44
C GLY A 193 -1.33 -13.12 -1.80
N GLY A 194 -1.28 -11.78 -1.84
CA GLY A 194 -0.91 -11.03 -3.03
C GLY A 194 0.53 -11.33 -3.44
N ARG A 195 0.82 -11.19 -4.74
CA ARG A 195 2.12 -11.54 -5.33
C ARG A 195 2.52 -10.57 -6.42
N VAL A 196 3.81 -10.28 -6.53
CA VAL A 196 4.36 -9.49 -7.64
C VAL A 196 4.85 -10.47 -8.69
N GLU A 197 4.18 -10.49 -9.84
CA GLU A 197 4.43 -11.48 -10.90
C GLU A 197 5.35 -10.93 -12.00
N PHE A 198 5.51 -9.61 -12.07
CA PHE A 198 6.37 -8.98 -13.06
C PHE A 198 6.89 -7.62 -12.58
N THR A 199 8.09 -7.27 -13.01
CA THR A 199 8.70 -5.93 -12.92
C THR A 199 9.47 -5.61 -14.19
N SER A 200 9.37 -4.36 -14.65
CA SER A 200 10.04 -3.91 -15.88
C SER A 200 11.57 -3.84 -15.75
N ASP A 201 12.04 -3.35 -14.60
CA ASP A 201 13.44 -3.21 -14.18
C ASP A 201 13.51 -3.36 -12.66
N GLN A 202 14.64 -3.86 -12.15
CA GLN A 202 14.91 -3.96 -10.70
C GLN A 202 16.38 -3.65 -10.46
N HIS A 203 16.74 -2.36 -10.46
CA HIS A 203 18.12 -1.94 -10.28
C HIS A 203 18.58 -2.12 -8.84
N PHE A 204 17.80 -1.58 -7.90
CA PHE A 204 18.00 -1.68 -6.46
C PHE A 204 16.70 -2.10 -5.78
N GLY A 205 16.81 -2.97 -4.79
CA GLY A 205 15.63 -3.64 -4.24
C GLY A 205 14.91 -4.48 -5.30
N VAL A 206 13.79 -5.08 -4.92
CA VAL A 206 13.03 -6.00 -5.77
C VAL A 206 11.54 -5.70 -5.68
N GLY A 207 10.79 -6.01 -6.73
CA GLY A 207 9.36 -5.72 -6.84
C GLY A 207 8.54 -6.36 -5.73
N SER A 208 8.90 -7.57 -5.29
CA SER A 208 8.23 -8.26 -4.18
C SER A 208 8.24 -7.46 -2.86
N ASN A 209 9.14 -6.49 -2.70
CA ASN A 209 9.15 -5.59 -1.56
C ASN A 209 7.91 -4.67 -1.49
N LEU A 210 7.25 -4.40 -2.61
CA LEU A 210 6.10 -3.49 -2.69
C LEU A 210 4.93 -3.93 -1.82
N ILE A 211 4.79 -5.23 -1.56
CA ILE A 211 3.64 -5.81 -0.85
C ILE A 211 3.95 -6.29 0.57
N LEU A 212 5.19 -6.08 1.04
CA LEU A 212 5.65 -6.52 2.36
C LEU A 212 5.04 -5.70 3.50
N PRO A 213 5.01 -6.19 4.75
CA PRO A 213 4.52 -5.42 5.89
C PRO A 213 5.30 -4.12 6.16
N GLY A 214 4.67 -3.21 6.91
CA GLY A 214 5.28 -1.96 7.38
C GLY A 214 5.75 -1.02 6.25
N ARG A 215 6.67 -0.11 6.59
CA ARG A 215 7.21 0.93 5.69
C ARG A 215 8.71 0.78 5.38
N GLY A 216 9.29 -0.35 5.76
CA GLY A 216 10.73 -0.62 5.62
C GLY A 216 11.63 0.29 6.48
N LYS A 217 12.93 0.04 6.39
CA LYS A 217 13.99 0.66 7.21
C LYS A 217 14.87 1.61 6.40
N HIS A 218 15.06 1.34 5.11
CA HIS A 218 15.95 2.10 4.20
C HIS A 218 15.58 1.84 2.73
N MET A 219 16.17 2.52 1.74
CA MET A 219 15.79 2.34 0.33
C MET A 219 15.88 0.90 -0.19
N GLY A 220 16.86 0.10 0.28
CA GLY A 220 17.08 -1.28 -0.20
C GLY A 220 15.95 -2.28 0.04
N ASP A 221 14.96 -1.95 0.88
CA ASP A 221 13.77 -2.79 1.12
C ASP A 221 12.50 -2.24 0.45
N GLY A 222 12.68 -1.45 -0.62
CA GLY A 222 11.65 -1.08 -1.61
C GLY A 222 11.94 -1.68 -2.99
N TRP A 223 11.30 -1.12 -4.02
CA TRP A 223 11.58 -1.38 -5.43
C TRP A 223 12.09 -0.10 -6.07
N GLU A 224 13.26 -0.13 -6.72
CA GLU A 224 13.88 1.01 -7.40
C GLU A 224 14.42 0.61 -8.77
N THR A 225 14.12 1.43 -9.78
CA THR A 225 14.56 1.22 -11.17
C THR A 225 15.75 2.09 -11.56
N LYS A 226 16.42 1.72 -12.66
CA LYS A 226 17.50 2.51 -13.24
C LYS A 226 16.97 3.86 -13.69
N ARG A 227 17.75 4.89 -13.40
CA ARG A 227 17.51 6.23 -13.94
C ARG A 227 17.51 6.20 -15.46
N SER A 228 16.44 6.69 -16.07
CA SER A 228 16.30 6.81 -17.51
C SER A 228 16.51 8.24 -18.00
N ARG A 229 16.78 8.33 -19.30
CA ARG A 229 16.90 9.57 -20.08
C ARG A 229 16.08 9.52 -21.36
N GLN A 230 15.43 8.41 -21.62
CA GLN A 230 14.60 8.22 -22.80
C GLN A 230 13.28 8.97 -22.60
N SER A 231 12.87 9.75 -23.59
CA SER A 231 11.60 10.48 -23.55
C SER A 231 10.44 9.48 -23.47
N GLY A 232 9.50 9.72 -22.56
CA GLY A 232 8.35 8.82 -22.36
C GLY A 232 8.68 7.50 -21.68
N HIS A 233 9.90 7.32 -21.14
CA HIS A 233 10.24 6.14 -20.34
C HIS A 233 9.30 6.00 -19.15
N LYS A 234 9.01 4.75 -18.79
CA LYS A 234 8.22 4.35 -17.64
C LYS A 234 8.68 2.98 -17.17
N ASP A 235 8.52 2.73 -15.89
CA ASP A 235 8.72 1.42 -15.28
C ASP A 235 7.45 0.95 -14.60
N TRP A 236 7.21 -0.35 -14.53
CA TRP A 236 5.99 -0.91 -13.95
C TRP A 236 6.21 -2.23 -13.23
N ALA A 237 5.33 -2.50 -12.28
CA ALA A 237 5.19 -3.78 -11.61
C ALA A 237 3.76 -4.29 -11.74
N ILE A 238 3.60 -5.59 -11.94
CA ILE A 238 2.30 -6.27 -12.00
C ILE A 238 2.11 -7.07 -10.73
N ILE A 239 1.02 -6.78 -10.03
CA ILE A 239 0.67 -7.39 -8.75
C ILE A 239 -0.62 -8.18 -8.94
N LYS A 240 -0.54 -9.48 -8.69
CA LYS A 240 -1.70 -10.35 -8.53
C LYS A 240 -2.28 -10.16 -7.15
N LEU A 241 -3.56 -9.83 -7.10
CA LEU A 241 -4.34 -9.74 -5.88
C LEU A 241 -4.63 -11.16 -5.37
N THR A 242 -4.80 -11.30 -4.06
CA THR A 242 -5.06 -12.62 -3.46
C THR A 242 -6.29 -13.31 -4.06
N VAL A 243 -7.37 -12.54 -4.17
CA VAL A 243 -8.68 -12.99 -4.64
C VAL A 243 -9.26 -11.92 -5.55
N PRO A 244 -10.19 -12.27 -6.45
CA PRO A 244 -10.99 -11.28 -7.15
C PRO A 244 -11.62 -10.29 -6.17
N GLY A 245 -11.56 -9.00 -6.46
CA GLY A 245 -12.05 -7.97 -5.55
C GLY A 245 -12.57 -6.72 -6.25
N TYR A 246 -13.37 -5.96 -5.51
CA TYR A 246 -13.85 -4.64 -5.88
C TYR A 246 -12.96 -3.60 -5.21
N LEU A 247 -12.19 -2.86 -6.01
CA LEU A 247 -11.19 -1.92 -5.53
C LEU A 247 -11.84 -0.57 -5.13
N GLN A 248 -11.21 0.15 -4.21
CA GLN A 248 -11.72 1.44 -3.73
C GLN A 248 -10.67 2.54 -3.69
N TYR A 249 -9.51 2.29 -3.09
CA TYR A 249 -8.40 3.24 -3.03
C TYR A 249 -7.06 2.52 -3.01
N VAL A 250 -5.99 3.24 -3.34
CA VAL A 250 -4.62 2.74 -3.32
C VAL A 250 -3.76 3.61 -2.41
N GLU A 251 -2.84 2.97 -1.69
CA GLU A 251 -1.73 3.64 -1.01
C GLU A 251 -0.45 3.46 -1.82
N ILE A 252 0.24 4.55 -2.13
CA ILE A 252 1.57 4.57 -2.72
C ILE A 252 2.53 5.18 -1.69
N ASP A 253 3.39 4.36 -1.10
CA ASP A 253 4.38 4.83 -0.12
C ASP A 253 5.75 4.99 -0.76
N THR A 254 6.31 6.18 -0.71
CA THR A 254 7.68 6.50 -1.17
C THR A 254 8.67 6.61 -0.01
N ALA A 255 8.36 6.01 1.15
CA ALA A 255 9.24 5.99 2.31
C ALA A 255 10.69 5.68 1.94
N HIS A 256 11.59 6.50 2.49
CA HIS A 256 13.04 6.51 2.28
C HIS A 256 13.53 6.99 0.90
N PHE A 257 12.67 7.07 -0.12
CA PHE A 257 13.01 7.64 -1.42
C PHE A 257 12.82 9.16 -1.40
N LYS A 258 13.87 9.88 -0.99
CA LYS A 258 13.84 11.35 -0.80
C LYS A 258 14.26 12.14 -2.04
N GLY A 259 15.21 11.61 -2.81
CA GLY A 259 15.75 12.25 -4.01
C GLY A 259 15.47 11.50 -5.31
N ASN A 260 15.00 10.27 -5.21
CA ASN A 260 14.81 9.29 -6.28
C ASN A 260 13.41 8.64 -6.22
N PHE A 261 12.43 9.29 -5.59
CA PHE A 261 11.03 8.93 -5.78
C PHE A 261 10.61 9.26 -7.22
N PRO A 262 9.61 8.55 -7.78
CA PRO A 262 9.12 8.87 -9.12
C PRO A 262 8.40 10.22 -9.13
N GLU A 263 8.35 10.88 -10.29
CA GLU A 263 7.64 12.16 -10.41
C GLU A 263 6.13 11.96 -10.28
N SER A 264 5.63 10.90 -10.90
CA SER A 264 4.23 10.49 -10.85
C SER A 264 4.10 8.97 -10.97
N CYS A 265 2.92 8.48 -10.62
CA CYS A 265 2.53 7.11 -10.84
C CYS A 265 1.10 7.04 -11.38
N GLU A 266 0.78 5.94 -12.05
CA GLU A 266 -0.57 5.58 -12.48
C GLU A 266 -0.85 4.11 -12.10
N LEU A 267 -2.13 3.75 -12.02
CA LEU A 267 -2.56 2.41 -11.72
C LEU A 267 -3.56 1.93 -12.77
N HIS A 268 -3.31 0.75 -13.29
CA HIS A 268 -4.26 0.02 -14.11
C HIS A 268 -4.71 -1.25 -13.39
N ALA A 269 -5.90 -1.74 -13.71
CA ALA A 269 -6.42 -2.99 -13.17
C ALA A 269 -7.02 -3.85 -14.30
N LEU A 270 -6.99 -5.18 -14.12
CA LEU A 270 -7.66 -6.12 -15.01
C LEU A 270 -8.24 -7.31 -14.26
N TYR A 271 -9.16 -8.01 -14.93
CA TYR A 271 -9.69 -9.29 -14.51
C TYR A 271 -9.19 -10.40 -15.44
N SER A 272 -8.74 -11.52 -14.86
CA SER A 272 -8.40 -12.73 -15.60
C SER A 272 -8.80 -13.95 -14.78
N GLU A 273 -9.47 -14.90 -15.41
CA GLU A 273 -9.79 -16.20 -14.80
C GLU A 273 -8.57 -17.15 -14.82
N ASN A 274 -7.65 -16.94 -15.76
CA ASN A 274 -6.48 -17.79 -15.96
C ASN A 274 -5.21 -17.11 -15.46
N GLU A 275 -4.22 -17.92 -15.11
CA GLU A 275 -2.84 -17.46 -14.94
C GLU A 275 -2.35 -16.81 -16.24
N ILE A 276 -1.58 -15.72 -16.10
CA ILE A 276 -1.05 -14.97 -17.24
C ILE A 276 0.47 -15.13 -17.23
N ASP A 277 1.03 -15.54 -18.37
CA ASP A 277 2.46 -15.43 -18.60
C ASP A 277 2.80 -13.98 -18.98
N TRP A 278 3.38 -13.24 -18.03
CA TRP A 278 3.80 -11.85 -18.23
C TRP A 278 5.11 -11.71 -19.00
N THR A 279 5.87 -12.80 -19.18
CA THR A 279 7.17 -12.74 -19.88
C THR A 279 6.96 -12.45 -21.37
N ALA A 280 5.90 -13.01 -21.95
CA ALA A 280 5.44 -12.67 -23.29
C ALA A 280 4.74 -11.29 -23.27
N GLY A 281 5.29 -10.32 -23.99
CA GLY A 281 4.68 -8.98 -24.15
C GLY A 281 4.76 -8.06 -22.92
N ARG A 282 5.36 -8.49 -21.80
CA ARG A 282 5.57 -7.68 -20.58
C ARG A 282 4.27 -7.09 -20.02
N GLY A 283 3.14 -7.73 -20.33
CA GLY A 283 1.79 -7.31 -19.98
C GLY A 283 1.27 -6.08 -20.73
N GLU A 284 1.96 -5.57 -21.75
CA GLU A 284 1.50 -4.40 -22.51
C GLU A 284 0.35 -4.72 -23.48
N ASP A 285 0.24 -5.99 -23.90
CA ASP A 285 -0.75 -6.51 -24.84
C ASP A 285 -2.14 -6.75 -24.20
N LYS A 286 -2.28 -6.58 -22.88
CA LYS A 286 -3.54 -6.86 -22.16
C LYS A 286 -4.48 -5.66 -22.15
N GLU A 287 -5.77 -5.96 -22.05
CA GLU A 287 -6.82 -4.95 -21.86
C GLU A 287 -6.83 -4.45 -20.42
N TRP A 288 -6.02 -3.43 -20.17
CA TRP A 288 -5.92 -2.76 -18.87
C TRP A 288 -6.93 -1.62 -18.75
N GLN A 289 -7.63 -1.57 -17.62
CA GLN A 289 -8.46 -0.43 -17.29
C GLN A 289 -7.68 0.57 -16.44
N LEU A 290 -7.64 1.85 -16.84
CA LEU A 290 -7.05 2.92 -16.04
C LEU A 290 -7.94 3.23 -14.83
N VAL A 291 -7.40 3.02 -13.63
CA VAL A 291 -8.10 3.20 -12.35
C VAL A 291 -7.47 4.27 -11.45
N LEU A 292 -6.26 4.73 -11.77
CA LEU A 292 -5.66 5.94 -11.24
C LEU A 292 -4.90 6.62 -12.38
N PRO A 293 -5.32 7.81 -12.86
CA PRO A 293 -4.57 8.54 -13.88
C PRO A 293 -3.18 8.96 -13.37
N PRO A 294 -2.24 9.33 -14.27
CA PRO A 294 -0.93 9.87 -13.88
C PRO A 294 -1.05 10.97 -12.82
N THR A 295 -0.62 10.63 -11.61
CA THR A 295 -0.76 11.48 -10.42
C THR A 295 0.60 11.65 -9.78
N LYS A 296 0.93 12.89 -9.42
CA LYS A 296 2.21 13.21 -8.78
C LYS A 296 2.32 12.51 -7.42
N VAL A 297 3.54 12.13 -7.07
CA VAL A 297 3.88 11.67 -5.72
C VAL A 297 5.01 12.51 -5.16
N GLY A 298 5.15 12.50 -3.84
CA GLY A 298 6.15 13.26 -3.10
C GLY A 298 7.23 12.36 -2.49
N PRO A 299 8.32 12.97 -1.98
CA PRO A 299 9.39 12.26 -1.30
C PRO A 299 8.98 11.76 0.08
N HIS A 300 9.38 10.53 0.42
CA HIS A 300 9.28 9.98 1.78
C HIS A 300 7.87 10.10 2.41
N ARG A 301 6.83 9.70 1.67
CA ARG A 301 5.44 9.93 2.07
C ARG A 301 4.50 8.81 1.65
N GLN A 302 3.46 8.58 2.44
CA GLN A 302 2.31 7.75 2.05
C GLN A 302 1.29 8.62 1.34
N HIS A 303 0.89 8.21 0.14
CA HIS A 303 -0.11 8.89 -0.67
C HIS A 303 -1.32 7.98 -0.77
N TYR A 304 -2.51 8.52 -0.55
CA TYR A 304 -3.76 7.77 -0.59
C TYR A 304 -4.64 8.34 -1.69
N PHE A 305 -4.94 7.52 -2.70
CA PHE A 305 -5.72 7.94 -3.86
C PHE A 305 -6.97 7.09 -4.01
N GLN A 306 -8.13 7.74 -4.07
CA GLN A 306 -9.37 7.07 -4.44
C GLN A 306 -9.27 6.61 -5.90
N LEU A 307 -9.64 5.35 -6.16
CA LEU A 307 -9.63 4.80 -7.51
C LEU A 307 -10.86 5.22 -8.30
N GLU A 308 -10.66 5.40 -9.59
CA GLU A 308 -11.64 5.84 -10.57
C GLU A 308 -12.04 4.67 -11.48
N ASN A 309 -13.24 4.73 -12.05
CA ASN A 309 -13.76 3.74 -13.02
C ASN A 309 -13.87 2.29 -12.47
N VAL A 310 -13.70 2.06 -11.17
CA VAL A 310 -13.72 0.71 -10.56
C VAL A 310 -15.12 0.20 -10.22
N GLN A 311 -16.15 1.05 -10.30
CA GLN A 311 -17.48 0.74 -9.79
C GLN A 311 -18.12 -0.44 -10.54
N GLY A 312 -18.56 -1.45 -9.79
CA GLY A 312 -19.22 -2.65 -10.33
C GLY A 312 -18.28 -3.71 -10.92
N ASN A 313 -16.99 -3.39 -11.11
CA ASN A 313 -16.03 -4.28 -11.75
C ASN A 313 -15.23 -5.08 -10.72
N LYS A 314 -14.98 -6.35 -11.02
CA LYS A 314 -14.08 -7.24 -10.26
C LYS A 314 -12.70 -7.18 -10.91
N TYR A 315 -11.64 -7.21 -10.11
CA TYR A 315 -10.26 -7.23 -10.59
C TYR A 315 -9.45 -8.31 -9.87
N THR A 316 -8.44 -8.81 -10.56
CA THR A 316 -7.52 -9.86 -10.07
C THR A 316 -6.06 -9.40 -10.09
N HIS A 317 -5.74 -8.40 -10.91
CA HIS A 317 -4.40 -7.87 -11.04
C HIS A 317 -4.45 -6.35 -11.09
N VAL A 318 -3.38 -5.73 -10.58
CA VAL A 318 -3.09 -4.31 -10.81
C VAL A 318 -1.70 -4.16 -11.42
N LYS A 319 -1.53 -3.11 -12.22
CA LYS A 319 -0.24 -2.69 -12.77
C LYS A 319 0.05 -1.28 -12.29
N VAL A 320 1.01 -1.15 -11.36
CA VAL A 320 1.53 0.14 -10.92
C VAL A 320 2.61 0.57 -11.88
N THR A 321 2.50 1.77 -12.43
CA THR A 321 3.47 2.34 -13.36
C THR A 321 4.02 3.64 -12.78
N ILE A 322 5.33 3.83 -12.86
CA ILE A 322 6.03 5.01 -12.40
C ILE A 322 6.63 5.78 -13.58
N HIS A 323 6.68 7.10 -13.44
CA HIS A 323 7.18 8.00 -14.47
C HIS A 323 8.26 8.96 -13.94
N PRO A 324 9.35 9.17 -14.70
CA PRO A 324 9.84 8.25 -15.73
C PRO A 324 10.39 6.94 -15.10
N ASP A 325 10.97 7.05 -13.92
CA ASP A 325 11.68 6.01 -13.17
C ASP A 325 11.73 6.42 -11.69
N GLY A 326 12.31 5.59 -10.82
CA GLY A 326 12.52 5.92 -9.41
C GLY A 326 12.19 4.76 -8.48
N GLY A 327 11.93 5.07 -7.21
CA GLY A 327 11.66 4.08 -6.18
C GLY A 327 10.33 4.27 -5.44
N ILE A 328 9.63 3.14 -5.24
CA ILE A 328 8.45 3.03 -4.37
C ILE A 328 8.77 2.04 -3.25
N LYS A 329 8.32 2.35 -2.04
CA LYS A 329 8.45 1.47 -0.89
C LYS A 329 7.35 0.44 -0.84
N ARG A 330 6.09 0.86 -0.88
CA ARG A 330 4.92 -0.02 -0.81
C ARG A 330 3.81 0.40 -1.77
N VAL A 331 3.04 -0.59 -2.18
CA VAL A 331 1.75 -0.43 -2.86
C VAL A 331 0.72 -1.24 -2.06
N ARG A 332 -0.33 -0.57 -1.58
CA ARG A 332 -1.48 -1.21 -0.94
C ARG A 332 -2.70 -0.98 -1.79
N VAL A 333 -3.47 -2.03 -2.05
CA VAL A 333 -4.68 -1.95 -2.88
C VAL A 333 -5.87 -2.30 -2.02
N TYR A 334 -6.58 -1.27 -1.57
CA TYR A 334 -7.71 -1.45 -0.65
C TYR A 334 -9.01 -1.65 -1.42
N GLY A 335 -9.77 -2.63 -0.94
CA GLY A 335 -11.07 -2.97 -1.49
C GLY A 335 -11.69 -4.13 -0.70
N ARG A 336 -12.76 -4.68 -1.24
CA ARG A 336 -13.44 -5.85 -0.69
C ARG A 336 -13.30 -7.05 -1.61
N ARG A 337 -13.25 -8.25 -1.05
CA ARG A 337 -13.26 -9.48 -1.85
C ARG A 337 -14.60 -9.64 -2.57
N ALA A 338 -14.58 -10.22 -3.76
CA ALA A 338 -15.78 -10.65 -4.44
C ALA A 338 -16.36 -11.90 -3.76
N ASP A 339 -17.68 -12.01 -3.74
CA ASP A 339 -18.34 -13.23 -3.27
C ASP A 339 -18.03 -14.40 -4.20
N ILE A 340 -17.74 -15.56 -3.59
CA ILE A 340 -17.43 -16.82 -4.30
C ILE A 340 -18.70 -17.39 -5.00
N GLY A 341 -19.88 -16.75 -4.83
CA GLY A 341 -21.18 -17.27 -5.26
C GLY A 341 -21.85 -16.62 -6.47
N GLU A 342 -21.30 -15.56 -7.08
CA GLU A 342 -21.89 -14.95 -8.28
C GLU A 342 -21.00 -15.18 -9.50
N ALA A 343 -21.18 -16.35 -10.11
CA ALA A 343 -20.97 -16.50 -11.54
C ALA A 343 -21.89 -15.49 -12.25
N SER A 344 -21.31 -14.69 -13.14
CA SER A 344 -21.98 -13.68 -13.93
C SER A 344 -23.17 -14.28 -14.68
N SER A 345 -24.40 -13.92 -14.29
CA SER A 345 -25.54 -14.03 -15.19
C SER A 345 -25.39 -12.95 -16.26
N SER A 346 -24.65 -13.28 -17.31
CA SER A 346 -24.59 -12.50 -18.55
C SER A 346 -26.00 -12.32 -19.11
N ASN A 347 -26.33 -11.08 -19.44
CA ASN A 347 -27.51 -10.63 -20.17
C ASN A 347 -28.07 -11.70 -21.14
N GLN A 348 -29.27 -12.23 -20.83
CA GLN A 348 -30.11 -12.84 -21.85
C GLN A 348 -31.05 -11.78 -22.42
N GLU A 349 -30.89 -11.57 -23.73
CA GLU A 349 -31.77 -10.81 -24.59
C GLU A 349 -33.24 -11.24 -24.39
N THR A 350 -34.09 -10.26 -24.13
CA THR A 350 -35.53 -10.44 -24.02
C THR A 350 -36.11 -10.61 -25.42
N LEU A 351 -36.48 -11.83 -25.80
CA LEU A 351 -37.35 -12.10 -26.93
C LEU A 351 -38.79 -11.71 -26.57
N ALA A 352 -39.40 -10.92 -27.46
CA ALA A 352 -40.75 -10.40 -27.34
C ALA A 352 -41.81 -11.52 -27.33
N ALA A 353 -42.80 -11.40 -26.45
CA ALA A 353 -44.08 -12.10 -26.54
C ALA A 353 -45.24 -11.13 -26.30
N THR A 354 -46.24 -11.27 -27.16
CA THR A 354 -47.50 -10.52 -27.35
C THR A 354 -48.40 -10.37 -26.12
N PRO A 355 -49.33 -9.39 -26.12
CA PRO A 355 -50.15 -9.06 -24.97
C PRO A 355 -51.41 -9.94 -24.89
N SER A 356 -51.79 -10.31 -23.67
CA SER A 356 -53.15 -10.73 -23.36
C SER A 356 -53.62 -9.98 -22.11
N ASP A 357 -54.74 -9.27 -22.28
CA ASP A 357 -55.52 -8.64 -21.22
C ASP A 357 -55.84 -9.63 -20.10
N ASP A 358 -55.59 -9.22 -18.85
CA ASP A 358 -56.59 -9.46 -17.81
C ASP A 358 -56.47 -8.46 -16.66
N THR A 359 -57.61 -7.85 -16.34
CA THR A 359 -57.81 -6.87 -15.28
C THR A 359 -57.99 -7.54 -13.92
N SER A 360 -57.17 -7.22 -12.91
CA SER A 360 -57.65 -7.19 -11.51
C SER A 360 -56.72 -6.48 -10.51
N MET A 361 -57.35 -5.56 -9.79
CA MET A 361 -57.21 -5.19 -8.38
C MET A 361 -55.89 -4.62 -7.82
N ILE A 362 -56.05 -3.38 -7.35
CA ILE A 362 -55.16 -2.55 -6.55
C ILE A 362 -54.83 -3.21 -5.20
N SER A 363 -53.56 -3.17 -4.82
CA SER A 363 -53.10 -3.20 -3.41
C SER A 363 -51.94 -2.21 -3.25
N PRO A 364 -51.97 -1.28 -2.28
CA PRO A 364 -50.90 -0.32 -2.07
C PRO A 364 -49.95 -0.82 -0.98
N SER A 365 -48.71 -1.14 -1.34
CA SER A 365 -47.51 -0.70 -0.60
C SER A 365 -46.28 -1.44 -1.14
N SER A 366 -45.57 -0.83 -2.07
CA SER A 366 -44.13 -1.08 -2.19
C SER A 366 -43.43 0.04 -1.44
N ARG A 367 -42.81 -0.30 -0.30
CA ARG A 367 -41.75 0.55 0.27
C ARG A 367 -40.76 0.86 -0.86
N PRO A 368 -40.25 2.10 -0.98
CA PRO A 368 -39.17 2.34 -1.92
C PRO A 368 -38.02 1.41 -1.55
N SER A 369 -37.49 0.68 -2.52
CA SER A 369 -36.20 0.00 -2.37
C SER A 369 -35.22 1.04 -1.86
N LYS A 370 -34.62 0.83 -0.68
CA LYS A 370 -33.53 1.67 -0.19
C LYS A 370 -32.50 1.76 -1.32
N SER A 371 -32.36 2.92 -1.95
CA SER A 371 -31.27 3.12 -2.91
C SER A 371 -29.98 2.84 -2.14
N LEU A 372 -29.10 2.01 -2.68
CA LEU A 372 -27.82 1.74 -2.05
C LEU A 372 -27.08 3.08 -1.91
N MET A 373 -26.83 3.51 -0.67
CA MET A 373 -26.04 4.70 -0.40
C MET A 373 -24.62 4.49 -1.00
N LYS A 374 -24.16 5.41 -1.84
CA LYS A 374 -22.79 5.43 -2.34
C LYS A 374 -21.89 5.95 -1.22
N VAL A 375 -20.93 5.14 -0.77
CA VAL A 375 -20.03 5.49 0.33
C VAL A 375 -18.63 5.78 -0.21
N LEU A 376 -18.16 7.01 -0.01
CA LEU A 376 -16.79 7.40 -0.32
C LEU A 376 -15.85 7.11 0.86
N PRO A 377 -14.62 6.63 0.59
CA PRO A 377 -13.60 6.58 1.62
C PRO A 377 -13.14 8.01 1.96
N VAL A 378 -12.99 8.32 3.24
CA VAL A 378 -12.27 9.51 3.69
C VAL A 378 -10.80 9.15 3.89
N LEU A 379 -9.92 9.73 3.07
CA LEU A 379 -8.51 9.35 3.02
C LEU A 379 -7.61 10.37 3.73
N PRO A 380 -6.42 10.00 4.24
CA PRO A 380 -5.49 10.99 4.79
C PRO A 380 -5.11 12.07 3.77
N LEU A 381 -5.20 13.35 4.19
CA LEU A 381 -4.85 14.49 3.34
C LEU A 381 -3.34 14.53 3.05
N THR A 382 -3.00 14.63 1.77
CA THR A 382 -1.63 14.90 1.32
C THR A 382 -1.61 16.04 0.29
N PRO A 383 -0.50 16.80 0.20
CA PRO A 383 -0.35 17.84 -0.82
C PRO A 383 -0.60 17.34 -2.24
N GLU A 384 -0.13 16.13 -2.57
CA GLU A 384 -0.25 15.57 -3.91
C GLU A 384 -1.69 15.14 -4.24
N ALA A 385 -2.39 14.48 -3.31
CA ALA A 385 -3.77 14.06 -3.52
C ALA A 385 -4.74 15.26 -3.57
N PHE A 386 -4.40 16.35 -2.89
CA PHE A 386 -5.22 17.56 -2.85
C PHE A 386 -4.90 18.57 -3.96
N ALA A 387 -3.76 18.45 -4.63
CA ALA A 387 -3.27 19.39 -5.65
C ALA A 387 -4.30 19.77 -6.75
N PRO A 388 -5.18 18.86 -7.22
CA PRO A 388 -6.22 19.25 -8.19
C PRO A 388 -7.22 20.28 -7.64
N PHE A 389 -7.45 20.27 -6.32
CA PHE A 389 -8.49 21.05 -5.66
C PHE A 389 -7.93 22.27 -4.92
N GLY A 390 -6.63 22.29 -4.62
CA GLY A 390 -6.05 23.36 -3.82
C GLY A 390 -4.61 23.10 -3.40
N GLN A 391 -4.20 23.75 -2.33
CA GLN A 391 -2.87 23.61 -1.73
C GLN A 391 -2.99 23.22 -0.26
N VAL A 392 -2.06 22.38 0.19
CA VAL A 392 -1.87 22.08 1.61
C VAL A 392 -0.70 22.91 2.12
N VAL A 393 -0.93 23.67 3.18
CA VAL A 393 0.06 24.51 3.86
C VAL A 393 0.44 23.83 5.17
N GLN A 394 1.67 23.33 5.25
CA GLN A 394 2.21 22.65 6.42
C GLN A 394 3.74 22.76 6.47
N ALA A 395 4.32 22.57 7.66
CA ALA A 395 5.75 22.38 7.83
C ALA A 395 6.14 20.90 7.65
N TYR A 396 7.44 20.66 7.43
CA TYR A 396 8.01 19.32 7.28
C TYR A 396 9.18 19.17 8.25
N GLY A 397 9.12 18.16 9.13
CA GLY A 397 10.20 17.88 10.08
C GLY A 397 11.50 17.47 9.39
N ASP A 398 11.39 16.72 8.30
CA ASP A 398 12.49 16.46 7.37
C ASP A 398 12.35 17.35 6.13
N HIS A 399 13.23 18.33 5.98
CA HIS A 399 13.23 19.25 4.84
C HIS A 399 13.44 18.53 3.49
N THR A 400 14.10 17.37 3.49
CA THR A 400 14.30 16.56 2.27
C THR A 400 13.04 15.80 1.85
N ALA A 401 12.02 15.74 2.72
CA ALA A 401 10.70 15.18 2.45
C ALA A 401 9.66 16.26 2.08
N ALA A 402 10.06 17.53 1.95
CA ALA A 402 9.17 18.58 1.46
C ALA A 402 8.90 18.41 -0.04
N PRO A 403 7.71 18.84 -0.55
CA PRO A 403 7.41 18.80 -1.98
C PRO A 403 8.49 19.49 -2.80
N LYS A 404 8.82 18.90 -3.95
CA LYS A 404 9.86 19.40 -4.85
C LYS A 404 9.60 20.86 -5.23
N GLY A 405 10.62 21.71 -5.11
CA GLY A 405 10.52 23.14 -5.39
C GLY A 405 10.17 24.01 -4.17
N THR A 406 9.86 23.41 -3.02
CA THR A 406 9.63 24.16 -1.78
C THR A 406 10.92 24.86 -1.35
N LYS A 407 10.91 26.20 -1.34
CA LYS A 407 12.03 26.98 -0.80
C LYS A 407 11.92 27.05 0.71
N ILE A 408 12.96 26.58 1.40
CA ILE A 408 13.07 26.60 2.87
C ILE A 408 14.32 27.38 3.24
N THR A 409 14.21 28.36 4.13
CA THR A 409 15.37 29.11 4.64
C THR A 409 15.32 29.24 6.16
N PRO A 410 16.46 29.26 6.85
CA PRO A 410 16.47 29.60 8.26
C PRO A 410 15.95 31.04 8.48
N ALA A 411 15.38 31.27 9.64
CA ALA A 411 14.87 32.55 10.14
C ALA A 411 15.16 32.68 11.64
N ASN A 412 14.91 33.86 12.23
CA ASN A 412 15.08 34.12 13.66
C ASN A 412 16.44 33.66 14.22
N ALA A 413 17.53 34.06 13.54
CA ALA A 413 18.90 33.66 13.89
C ALA A 413 19.11 32.13 14.03
N GLY A 414 18.37 31.32 13.25
CA GLY A 414 18.49 29.86 13.22
C GLY A 414 17.49 29.11 14.11
N THR A 415 16.61 29.82 14.83
CA THR A 415 15.59 29.19 15.69
C THR A 415 14.29 28.84 14.96
N ALA A 416 14.14 29.25 13.70
CA ALA A 416 12.97 28.96 12.88
C ALA A 416 13.35 28.60 11.45
N ASN A 417 12.46 27.88 10.76
CA ASN A 417 12.53 27.64 9.32
C ASN A 417 11.32 28.27 8.64
N LYS A 418 11.57 29.05 7.58
CA LYS A 418 10.53 29.65 6.75
C LYS A 418 10.31 28.79 5.50
N PHE A 419 9.09 28.25 5.39
CA PHE A 419 8.59 27.59 4.18
C PHE A 419 7.92 28.66 3.30
N HIS A 420 8.55 29.01 2.18
CA HIS A 420 8.15 30.19 1.42
C HIS A 420 6.95 29.89 0.53
N LYS A 421 5.90 30.71 0.64
CA LYS A 421 4.80 30.81 -0.33
C LYS A 421 4.17 29.46 -0.69
N LEU A 422 3.85 28.65 0.33
CA LEU A 422 3.20 27.35 0.13
C LEU A 422 1.83 27.46 -0.55
N ALA A 423 1.16 28.60 -0.40
CA ALA A 423 -0.01 28.99 -1.17
C ALA A 423 0.02 30.51 -1.42
N LEU A 424 -0.71 30.96 -2.44
CA LEU A 424 -0.96 32.37 -2.73
C LEU A 424 -2.44 32.66 -2.53
N LEU A 425 -2.78 33.89 -2.13
CA LEU A 425 -4.17 34.36 -2.13
C LEU A 425 -4.47 35.01 -3.47
N SER A 426 -5.67 34.77 -4.00
CA SER A 426 -6.10 35.26 -5.30
C SER A 426 -7.58 35.61 -5.27
N SER A 427 -7.91 36.71 -5.95
CA SER A 427 -9.26 37.22 -6.10
C SER A 427 -9.49 37.67 -7.54
N SER A 428 -10.73 37.50 -8.00
CA SER A 428 -11.22 37.85 -9.33
C SER A 428 -12.56 38.59 -9.28
N TYR A 429 -12.92 39.14 -8.12
CA TYR A 429 -14.10 39.99 -8.01
C TYR A 429 -14.01 41.19 -8.96
N PRO A 430 -15.12 41.58 -9.61
CA PRO A 430 -15.15 42.82 -10.37
C PRO A 430 -14.81 44.03 -9.46
N PRO A 431 -14.07 45.04 -9.96
CA PRO A 431 -13.65 46.19 -9.14
C PRO A 431 -14.80 46.92 -8.44
N ASP A 432 -15.97 46.96 -9.08
CA ASP A 432 -17.15 47.67 -8.57
C ASP A 432 -17.89 46.93 -7.44
N PHE A 433 -17.48 45.70 -7.12
CA PHE A 433 -18.13 44.89 -6.08
C PHE A 433 -17.67 45.30 -4.67
N GLY A 434 -16.63 46.12 -4.55
CA GLY A 434 -16.12 46.58 -3.25
C GLY A 434 -15.53 45.46 -2.38
N ALA A 435 -15.17 44.32 -2.98
CA ALA A 435 -14.63 43.18 -2.26
C ALA A 435 -13.24 43.48 -1.68
N THR A 436 -12.98 43.03 -0.46
CA THR A 436 -11.70 43.23 0.23
C THR A 436 -11.18 41.93 0.81
N THR A 437 -9.85 41.77 0.81
CA THR A 437 -9.21 40.62 1.45
C THR A 437 -9.21 40.81 2.96
N GLY A 438 -9.73 39.82 3.69
CA GLY A 438 -9.89 39.88 5.14
C GLY A 438 -9.60 38.56 5.82
N LEU A 439 -9.69 38.60 7.14
CA LEU A 439 -9.56 37.46 8.04
C LEU A 439 -10.83 37.35 8.87
N SER A 440 -11.46 36.18 8.82
CA SER A 440 -12.64 35.85 9.62
C SER A 440 -12.33 34.68 10.55
N VAL A 441 -13.00 34.60 11.69
CA VAL A 441 -12.90 33.44 12.59
C VAL A 441 -14.21 32.67 12.56
N TYR A 442 -14.10 31.37 12.30
CA TYR A 442 -15.23 30.43 12.32
C TYR A 442 -15.05 29.44 13.47
N ARG A 443 -15.99 29.45 14.42
CA ARG A 443 -16.08 28.42 15.47
C ARG A 443 -16.97 27.28 14.99
N CYS A 444 -16.35 26.20 14.54
CA CYS A 444 -17.05 25.03 14.01
C CYS A 444 -17.41 24.06 15.14
N GLN A 445 -18.65 23.57 15.13
CA GLN A 445 -19.09 22.51 16.05
C GLN A 445 -18.87 21.14 15.40
N PRO A 446 -18.55 20.10 16.18
CA PRO A 446 -18.33 18.77 15.63
C PRO A 446 -19.61 18.20 15.00
N LEU A 447 -19.43 17.28 14.05
CA LEU A 447 -20.52 16.46 13.54
C LEU A 447 -21.27 15.81 14.71
N LYS A 448 -22.60 16.02 14.75
CA LYS A 448 -23.44 15.54 15.85
C LYS A 448 -23.62 14.02 15.86
N GLU A 449 -23.61 13.40 14.67
CA GLU A 449 -23.85 11.96 14.52
C GLU A 449 -22.94 11.38 13.43
N ILE A 450 -22.07 10.45 13.84
CA ILE A 450 -21.41 9.49 12.94
C ILE A 450 -22.10 8.17 13.23
N GLY A 451 -22.61 7.49 12.19
CA GLY A 451 -23.25 6.19 12.34
C GLY A 451 -22.35 5.19 13.07
N ALA A 452 -22.93 4.18 13.71
CA ALA A 452 -22.15 3.13 14.38
C ALA A 452 -21.23 2.35 13.42
N ASP A 453 -21.48 2.47 12.11
CA ASP A 453 -20.69 1.95 11.00
C ASP A 453 -19.60 2.92 10.50
N GLY A 454 -19.41 4.06 11.17
CA GLY A 454 -18.44 5.09 10.81
C GLY A 454 -18.88 5.96 9.63
N ILE A 455 -20.15 5.91 9.21
CA ILE A 455 -20.64 6.64 8.04
C ILE A 455 -21.40 7.90 8.47
N THR A 456 -21.15 9.01 7.77
CA THR A 456 -21.93 10.26 7.88
C THR A 456 -22.41 10.69 6.50
N GLU A 457 -23.56 11.36 6.41
CA GLU A 457 -24.15 11.78 5.14
C GLU A 457 -23.54 13.11 4.66
N LEU A 458 -23.21 13.19 3.37
CA LEU A 458 -22.85 14.46 2.73
C LEU A 458 -24.13 15.14 2.23
N THR A 459 -24.53 16.23 2.86
CA THR A 459 -25.79 16.92 2.55
C THR A 459 -25.64 18.18 1.70
N THR A 460 -24.47 18.81 1.74
CA THR A 460 -24.28 20.17 1.22
C THR A 460 -22.87 20.35 0.66
N LEU A 461 -22.78 21.06 -0.46
CA LEU A 461 -21.53 21.62 -0.99
C LEU A 461 -21.71 23.11 -1.23
N GLU A 462 -20.64 23.87 -1.04
CA GLU A 462 -20.56 25.29 -1.29
C GLU A 462 -19.35 25.64 -2.17
N ARG A 463 -19.42 26.78 -2.84
CA ARG A 463 -18.37 27.27 -3.74
C ARG A 463 -18.24 28.78 -3.63
N HIS A 464 -17.00 29.25 -3.70
CA HIS A 464 -16.64 30.65 -3.77
C HIS A 464 -16.07 30.94 -5.16
N SER A 465 -16.86 31.58 -6.02
CA SER A 465 -16.58 31.68 -7.47
C SER A 465 -15.47 32.68 -7.82
N PHE A 466 -15.18 33.64 -6.94
CA PHE A 466 -14.25 34.73 -7.23
C PHE A 466 -12.98 34.77 -6.37
N THR A 467 -12.90 33.98 -5.30
CA THR A 467 -11.74 33.95 -4.40
C THR A 467 -11.31 32.51 -4.13
N ASN A 468 -10.02 32.32 -3.89
CA ASN A 468 -9.60 31.16 -3.13
C ASN A 468 -9.83 31.41 -1.64
N GLN A 469 -9.94 30.34 -0.88
CA GLN A 469 -10.25 30.42 0.54
C GLN A 469 -9.26 29.57 1.32
N ALA A 470 -8.60 30.18 2.29
CA ALA A 470 -7.65 29.51 3.15
C ALA A 470 -8.26 29.23 4.52
N PHE A 471 -8.19 27.99 4.99
CA PHE A 471 -8.61 27.60 6.34
C PHE A 471 -7.40 27.19 7.15
N VAL A 472 -7.13 27.97 8.21
CA VAL A 472 -6.02 27.77 9.13
C VAL A 472 -6.57 27.36 10.49
N PRO A 473 -6.38 26.09 10.92
CA PRO A 473 -6.78 25.65 12.25
C PRO A 473 -6.11 26.50 13.33
N MET A 474 -6.90 26.97 14.30
CA MET A 474 -6.39 27.67 15.46
C MET A 474 -6.15 26.66 16.59
N GLY A 475 -4.96 26.73 17.19
CA GLY A 475 -4.55 25.81 18.26
C GLY A 475 -5.26 26.05 19.59
N SER A 476 -4.97 25.19 20.56
CA SER A 476 -5.45 25.35 21.94
C SER A 476 -4.81 26.56 22.62
N GLY A 477 -5.58 27.30 23.40
CA GLY A 477 -5.03 28.40 24.20
C GLY A 477 -5.97 28.84 25.33
N PRO A 478 -5.43 29.44 26.39
CA PRO A 478 -6.25 30.01 27.47
C PRO A 478 -7.02 31.26 27.00
N GLY A 479 -8.03 31.67 27.78
CA GLY A 479 -8.84 32.85 27.51
C GLY A 479 -10.13 32.52 26.76
N GLU A 480 -10.50 33.34 25.79
CA GLU A 480 -11.74 33.17 24.97
C GLU A 480 -11.60 32.12 23.85
N GLY A 481 -10.38 31.58 23.68
CA GLY A 481 -10.08 30.49 22.75
C GLY A 481 -10.54 29.13 23.28
N LEU A 482 -10.48 28.11 22.42
CA LEU A 482 -10.78 26.75 22.81
C LEU A 482 -9.60 26.15 23.61
N GLU A 483 -9.85 25.69 24.83
CA GLU A 483 -8.83 25.01 25.64
C GLU A 483 -8.52 23.61 25.09
N ASP A 484 -9.51 22.93 24.53
CA ASP A 484 -9.43 21.55 24.04
C ASP A 484 -10.09 21.40 22.66
N PRO A 485 -9.46 21.94 21.60
CA PRO A 485 -10.00 21.88 20.24
C PRO A 485 -9.81 20.51 19.59
N ALA A 486 -10.58 20.24 18.53
CA ALA A 486 -10.39 19.06 17.69
C ALA A 486 -8.98 19.01 17.11
N GLN A 487 -8.50 17.80 16.83
CA GLN A 487 -7.17 17.55 16.25
C GLN A 487 -7.20 17.20 14.76
N ARG A 488 -8.40 17.05 14.20
CA ARG A 488 -8.64 16.69 12.81
C ARG A 488 -9.97 17.24 12.31
N TYR A 489 -10.08 17.40 10.99
CA TYR A 489 -11.25 17.92 10.32
C TYR A 489 -11.43 17.30 8.94
N LEU A 490 -12.63 17.41 8.38
CA LEU A 490 -12.96 16.89 7.06
C LEU A 490 -12.78 17.94 5.98
N VAL A 491 -12.27 17.49 4.85
CA VAL A 491 -12.11 18.27 3.63
C VAL A 491 -12.73 17.47 2.50
N VAL A 492 -13.89 17.90 2.02
CA VAL A 492 -14.58 17.24 0.91
C VAL A 492 -14.65 18.23 -0.25
N VAL A 493 -14.27 17.77 -1.44
CA VAL A 493 -14.08 18.63 -2.61
C VAL A 493 -14.58 17.97 -3.89
N ALA A 494 -15.07 18.77 -4.82
CA ALA A 494 -15.45 18.37 -6.17
C ALA A 494 -15.15 19.49 -7.18
N HIS A 495 -14.90 19.10 -8.42
CA HIS A 495 -14.81 20.03 -9.55
C HIS A 495 -16.19 20.48 -10.02
N ASN A 496 -16.21 21.52 -10.85
CA ASN A 496 -17.41 21.96 -11.56
C ASN A 496 -17.76 20.98 -12.68
N GLY A 497 -19.03 20.57 -12.71
CA GLY A 497 -19.66 19.88 -13.82
C GLY A 497 -20.00 20.82 -14.97
N LYS A 498 -20.44 20.24 -16.08
CA LYS A 498 -20.81 20.98 -17.30
C LYS A 498 -22.04 21.88 -17.14
N ASP A 499 -22.83 21.63 -16.10
CA ASP A 499 -24.06 22.33 -15.72
C ASP A 499 -23.83 23.38 -14.62
N ASP A 500 -22.57 23.71 -14.33
CA ASP A 500 -22.17 24.63 -13.26
C ASP A 500 -22.62 24.18 -11.85
N ARG A 501 -22.79 22.86 -11.67
CA ARG A 501 -23.04 22.17 -10.39
C ARG A 501 -21.83 21.31 -10.02
N PRO A 502 -21.73 20.77 -8.79
CA PRO A 502 -20.64 19.86 -8.45
C PRO A 502 -20.68 18.58 -9.30
N ASP A 503 -19.55 18.23 -9.92
CA ASP A 503 -19.36 16.93 -10.55
C ASP A 503 -19.06 15.86 -9.48
N LEU A 504 -20.10 15.13 -9.08
CA LEU A 504 -20.01 14.10 -8.04
C LEU A 504 -19.11 12.90 -8.40
N SER A 505 -18.68 12.76 -9.66
CA SER A 505 -17.67 11.76 -10.06
C SER A 505 -16.25 12.16 -9.59
N THR A 506 -16.00 13.47 -9.49
CA THR A 506 -14.74 14.05 -9.02
C THR A 506 -14.66 14.20 -7.51
N LEU A 507 -15.73 13.85 -6.79
CA LEU A 507 -15.81 13.99 -5.34
C LEU A 507 -14.66 13.23 -4.64
N ARG A 508 -13.90 13.93 -3.80
CA ARG A 508 -12.87 13.37 -2.94
C ARG A 508 -13.11 13.84 -1.51
N ALA A 509 -12.83 12.98 -0.55
CA ALA A 509 -12.96 13.29 0.86
C ALA A 509 -11.65 12.95 1.58
N PHE A 510 -11.19 13.89 2.39
CA PHE A 510 -9.96 13.78 3.15
C PHE A 510 -10.18 14.06 4.63
N VAL A 511 -9.38 13.39 5.45
CA VAL A 511 -9.16 13.79 6.84
C VAL A 511 -7.84 14.55 6.93
N ALA A 512 -7.92 15.78 7.40
CA ALA A 512 -6.79 16.66 7.64
C ALA A 512 -6.51 16.76 9.14
N SER A 513 -5.25 16.91 9.53
CA SER A 513 -4.88 17.24 10.91
C SER A 513 -4.84 18.75 11.12
N THR A 514 -4.92 19.21 12.38
CA THR A 514 -4.76 20.64 12.72
C THR A 514 -3.36 21.21 12.40
N ALA A 515 -2.38 20.36 12.10
CA ALA A 515 -1.07 20.77 11.59
C ALA A 515 -1.08 21.12 10.09
N GLN A 516 -2.20 20.89 9.41
CA GLN A 516 -2.39 21.16 7.99
C GLN A 516 -3.43 22.26 7.85
N SER A 517 -3.07 23.33 7.14
CA SER A 517 -4.04 24.29 6.61
C SER A 517 -4.29 23.96 5.14
N ILE A 518 -5.46 24.32 4.64
CA ILE A 518 -5.81 24.15 3.23
C ILE A 518 -6.10 25.50 2.59
N VAL A 519 -5.83 25.59 1.29
CA VAL A 519 -6.30 26.68 0.43
C VAL A 519 -7.02 26.04 -0.74
N TYR A 520 -8.34 26.22 -0.84
CA TYR A 520 -9.10 25.75 -1.98
C TYR A 520 -8.78 26.61 -3.21
N ASN A 521 -8.64 26.02 -4.39
CA ASN A 521 -8.62 26.81 -5.62
C ASN A 521 -9.97 27.53 -5.82
N THR A 522 -9.94 28.70 -6.44
CA THR A 522 -11.15 29.46 -6.77
C THR A 522 -12.15 28.59 -7.54
N GLY A 523 -13.43 28.64 -7.14
CA GLY A 523 -14.49 27.93 -7.84
C GLY A 523 -14.52 26.41 -7.62
N ILE A 524 -13.80 25.87 -6.64
CA ILE A 524 -13.93 24.47 -6.22
C ILE A 524 -15.13 24.32 -5.28
N TRP A 525 -15.98 23.34 -5.57
CA TRP A 525 -17.03 22.93 -4.64
C TRP A 525 -16.40 22.21 -3.46
N HIS A 526 -16.83 22.53 -2.25
CA HIS A 526 -16.38 21.89 -1.04
C HIS A 526 -17.49 21.79 -0.01
N GLN A 527 -17.37 20.84 0.91
CA GLN A 527 -18.29 20.78 2.04
C GLN A 527 -18.00 21.96 3.00
N PRO A 528 -19.03 22.56 3.62
CA PRO A 528 -18.83 23.52 4.70
C PRO A 528 -17.90 22.98 5.78
N MET A 529 -17.17 23.87 6.47
CA MET A 529 -16.16 23.52 7.46
C MET A 529 -16.70 22.51 8.47
N THR A 530 -16.21 21.27 8.38
CA THR A 530 -16.74 20.14 9.14
C THR A 530 -15.63 19.58 10.01
N VAL A 531 -15.83 19.66 11.32
CA VAL A 531 -14.84 19.21 12.32
C VAL A 531 -15.31 17.92 12.97
N LEU A 532 -14.34 17.12 13.41
CA LEU A 532 -14.59 15.84 14.04
C LEU A 532 -14.34 15.95 15.54
N ASP A 533 -15.01 15.11 16.31
CA ASP A 533 -14.79 14.87 17.75
C ASP A 533 -15.12 16.06 18.69
N LYS A 534 -14.57 17.26 18.43
CA LYS A 534 -14.70 18.47 19.28
C LYS A 534 -14.88 19.73 18.41
N ALA A 535 -15.16 20.86 19.07
CA ALA A 535 -15.17 22.15 18.39
C ALA A 535 -13.76 22.55 17.92
N LEU A 536 -13.67 23.34 16.85
CA LEU A 536 -12.40 23.89 16.38
C LEU A 536 -12.64 25.25 15.72
N ASP A 537 -11.78 26.21 16.07
CA ASP A 537 -11.77 27.53 15.48
C ASP A 537 -10.85 27.52 14.24
N PHE A 538 -11.30 28.13 13.14
CA PHE A 538 -10.47 28.38 11.97
C PHE A 538 -10.35 29.87 11.73
N THR A 539 -9.14 30.32 11.42
CA THR A 539 -8.98 31.55 10.66
C THR A 539 -9.25 31.24 9.19
N CYS A 540 -10.26 31.91 8.63
CA CYS A 540 -10.51 31.93 7.19
C CYS A 540 -9.86 33.17 6.58
N VAL A 541 -9.10 32.99 5.50
CA VAL A 541 -8.55 34.08 4.69
C VAL A 541 -9.20 34.04 3.32
N GLU A 542 -9.88 35.12 2.95
CA GLU A 542 -10.58 35.22 1.67
C GLU A 542 -10.77 36.68 1.26
N THR A 543 -11.08 36.88 -0.02
CA THR A 543 -11.63 38.15 -0.49
C THR A 543 -13.13 38.07 -0.58
N GLN A 544 -13.85 39.02 0.02
CA GLN A 544 -15.30 39.00 0.07
C GLN A 544 -15.88 40.42 0.02
N ILE A 545 -17.13 40.53 -0.40
CA ILE A 545 -17.94 41.75 -0.23
C ILE A 545 -18.33 41.89 1.25
N GLY A 546 -18.63 40.76 1.91
CA GLY A 546 -18.92 40.71 3.34
C GLY A 546 -20.36 41.09 3.69
N ASN A 547 -21.28 40.95 2.73
CA ASN A 547 -22.71 41.23 2.91
C ASN A 547 -23.59 39.98 3.00
N GLY A 548 -22.98 38.78 2.90
CA GLY A 548 -23.70 37.49 2.91
C GLY A 548 -24.47 37.20 1.62
N GLY A 549 -24.13 37.90 0.52
CA GLY A 549 -24.72 37.70 -0.79
C GLY A 549 -24.28 36.40 -1.45
N LYS A 550 -25.00 36.00 -2.52
CA LYS A 550 -24.67 34.79 -3.30
C LYS A 550 -23.39 34.94 -4.10
N GLU A 551 -22.98 36.18 -4.33
CA GLU A 551 -21.72 36.55 -4.97
C GLU A 551 -20.52 36.08 -4.15
N ASP A 552 -20.65 36.06 -2.82
CA ASP A 552 -19.61 35.58 -1.91
C ASP A 552 -19.65 34.04 -1.81
N CYS A 553 -20.83 33.43 -1.74
CA CYS A 553 -20.98 31.98 -1.52
C CYS A 553 -22.21 31.39 -2.22
N GLU A 554 -21.99 30.36 -3.01
CA GLU A 554 -23.03 29.55 -3.64
C GLU A 554 -23.18 28.22 -2.90
N ILE A 555 -24.40 27.87 -2.49
CA ILE A 555 -24.66 26.64 -1.73
C ILE A 555 -25.64 25.75 -2.49
N VAL A 556 -25.32 24.46 -2.58
CA VAL A 556 -26.18 23.44 -3.18
C VAL A 556 -26.39 22.27 -2.22
N LYS A 557 -27.60 21.71 -2.24
CA LYS A 557 -27.88 20.44 -1.56
C LYS A 557 -27.38 19.30 -2.43
N VAL A 558 -26.75 18.30 -1.80
CA VAL A 558 -26.41 17.04 -2.43
C VAL A 558 -27.59 16.09 -2.23
N ASP A 559 -28.00 15.41 -3.30
CA ASP A 559 -29.11 14.46 -3.24
C ASP A 559 -28.82 13.34 -2.22
N ALA A 560 -29.87 12.87 -1.55
CA ALA A 560 -29.76 11.83 -0.52
C ALA A 560 -29.09 10.56 -1.07
N GLY A 561 -28.26 9.92 -0.24
CA GLY A 561 -27.59 8.67 -0.60
C GLY A 561 -26.09 8.78 -0.89
N MET A 562 -25.43 9.88 -0.49
CA MET A 562 -23.97 9.97 -0.46
C MET A 562 -23.44 9.91 0.98
N GLY A 563 -22.69 8.86 1.29
CA GLY A 563 -22.06 8.66 2.59
C GLY A 563 -20.55 8.88 2.54
N LEU A 564 -19.98 9.32 3.66
CA LEU A 564 -18.54 9.45 3.89
C LEU A 564 -18.16 8.47 5.00
N ARG A 565 -17.23 7.55 4.71
CA ARG A 565 -16.70 6.62 5.71
C ARG A 565 -15.51 7.25 6.43
N ILE A 566 -15.73 7.65 7.68
CA ILE A 566 -14.72 8.25 8.54
C ILE A 566 -13.79 7.14 9.06
N PRO A 567 -12.45 7.31 8.92
CA PRO A 567 -11.47 6.35 9.43
C PRO A 567 -11.28 6.41 10.95
#